data_AF-X6NA40-F1
#
_entry.id   AF-X6NA40-F1
#
_cell.length_a   1.000
_cell.length_b   1.000
_cell.length_c   1.000
_cell.angle_alpha   90.00
_cell.angle_beta   90.00
_cell.angle_gamma   90.00
#
_symmetry.space_group_name_H-M   'P 1'
#
loop_
_entity.id
_entity.type
_entity.pdbx_description
1 polymer ?
#
loop_
_entity_poly.entity_id
_entity_poly.type
_entity_poly.pdbx_seq_one_letter_code
_entity_poly.pdbx_strand_id
1 'polypeptide(L)'
;MFPAKLRRFNRSVLRSTIPYQHCSRSHASTVKQFTAKPLSPSIISEEKRRQYIQQIWLAKEAKEITIDEIAKKLGYTNVYTAQILNLQAPLNPEKACELCEILGFTIDPIYSEILEEMQKAPKRRFDQQILQEPNVLFTYRLLEAVQHNAESLKQVVNEKFGDGIMSAIDFHLNVSKIKGAQGEDRVVITFDGKFLPFIEQKIDNQRTVDQENAQKNQ
;
A
#
# COMPACT_ATOMS: atom_id res chain seq x y z
N MET A 1 61.11 12.24 -21.96
CA MET A 1 61.30 13.51 -22.70
C MET A 1 59.96 14.22 -22.79
N PHE A 2 59.76 15.27 -21.99
CA PHE A 2 58.69 16.28 -22.17
C PHE A 2 59.09 17.23 -23.33
N PRO A 3 58.14 17.90 -24.01
CA PRO A 3 57.71 19.21 -23.52
C PRO A 3 56.23 19.57 -23.71
N ALA A 4 55.80 20.46 -22.82
CA ALA A 4 54.52 21.14 -22.76
C ALA A 4 54.38 22.27 -23.79
N LYS A 5 53.14 22.63 -24.14
CA LYS A 5 52.77 24.02 -24.50
C LYS A 5 51.34 24.32 -24.02
N LEU A 6 51.27 25.15 -22.98
CA LEU A 6 50.10 25.96 -22.65
C LEU A 6 49.81 26.94 -23.80
N ARG A 7 48.53 27.22 -24.09
CA ARG A 7 48.06 28.60 -24.30
C ARG A 7 46.53 28.73 -24.23
N ARG A 8 46.12 29.59 -23.28
CA ARG A 8 45.00 30.55 -23.31
C ARG A 8 43.57 30.02 -23.14
N PHE A 9 43.12 30.15 -21.90
CA PHE A 9 41.78 30.59 -21.53
C PHE A 9 41.31 31.76 -22.40
N ASN A 10 40.09 31.68 -22.91
CA ASN A 10 39.23 32.86 -22.98
C ASN A 10 37.83 32.49 -22.47
N ARG A 11 37.40 33.22 -21.44
CA ARG A 11 36.08 33.14 -20.80
C ARG A 11 35.11 33.95 -21.64
N SER A 12 33.96 33.39 -22.00
CA SER A 12 32.71 34.14 -21.95
C SER A 12 31.49 33.24 -22.16
N VAL A 13 30.80 33.00 -21.04
CA VAL A 13 29.34 33.12 -20.87
C VAL A 13 28.46 32.24 -21.77
N LEU A 14 27.80 31.25 -21.16
CA LEU A 14 26.34 31.28 -20.96
C LEU A 14 25.98 30.34 -19.80
N ARG A 15 25.48 30.96 -18.73
CA ARG A 15 24.87 30.31 -17.57
C ARG A 15 23.44 29.92 -17.94
N SER A 16 23.04 28.68 -17.70
CA SER A 16 21.66 28.34 -17.37
C SER A 16 21.66 27.17 -16.37
N THR A 17 21.71 27.59 -15.11
CA THR A 17 21.14 27.00 -13.89
C THR A 17 20.32 25.70 -14.02
N ILE A 18 20.92 24.57 -13.61
CA ILE A 18 20.23 23.49 -12.90
C ILE A 18 21.15 23.12 -11.71
N PRO A 19 20.76 23.32 -10.45
CA PRO A 19 21.64 22.99 -9.32
C PRO A 19 21.59 21.49 -9.05
N TYR A 20 22.62 20.76 -9.52
CA TYR A 20 23.06 19.49 -8.95
C TYR A 20 23.66 19.79 -7.56
N GLN A 21 22.99 19.38 -6.49
CA GLN A 21 23.57 19.42 -5.14
C GLN A 21 24.07 18.04 -4.72
N HIS A 22 25.35 18.02 -4.34
CA HIS A 22 26.09 16.92 -3.75
C HIS A 22 25.39 16.34 -2.51
N CYS A 23 25.32 15.00 -2.45
CA CYS A 23 24.89 14.26 -1.27
C CYS A 23 26.03 14.19 -0.25
N SER A 24 25.94 14.96 0.84
CA SER A 24 26.76 14.77 2.04
C SER A 24 25.94 14.07 3.12
N ARG A 25 26.41 12.90 3.56
CA ARG A 25 25.83 12.13 4.67
C ARG A 25 26.17 12.80 6.01
N SER A 26 25.15 13.19 6.77
CA SER A 26 25.25 13.40 8.22
C SER A 26 24.21 12.53 8.92
N HIS A 27 24.66 11.70 9.86
CA HIS A 27 23.81 10.87 10.71
C HIS A 27 23.13 11.77 11.75
N ALA A 28 21.81 11.91 11.63
CA ALA A 28 20.94 12.30 12.72
C ALA A 28 19.62 11.54 12.52
N SER A 29 19.26 10.72 13.50
CA SER A 29 18.01 9.96 13.56
C SER A 29 16.84 10.92 13.82
N THR A 30 16.42 11.61 12.77
CA THR A 30 15.18 12.39 12.76
C THR A 30 14.04 11.42 12.45
N VAL A 31 13.10 11.28 13.38
CA VAL A 31 11.78 10.70 13.11
C VAL A 31 11.20 11.49 11.95
N LYS A 32 11.24 10.93 10.73
CA LYS A 32 10.55 11.50 9.59
C LYS A 32 9.07 11.48 9.93
N GLN A 33 8.51 12.63 10.27
CA GLN A 33 7.06 12.84 10.26
C GLN A 33 6.58 12.36 8.88
N PHE A 34 5.77 11.31 8.87
CA PHE A 34 5.05 10.88 7.68
C PHE A 34 4.08 11.99 7.30
N THR A 35 4.52 12.97 6.52
CA THR A 35 3.61 13.93 5.89
C THR A 35 3.03 13.28 4.64
N ALA A 36 2.20 12.26 4.83
CA ALA A 36 1.40 11.73 3.73
C ALA A 36 0.48 12.87 3.27
N LYS A 37 0.57 13.25 1.99
CA LYS A 37 -0.37 14.20 1.39
C LYS A 37 -1.78 13.66 1.61
N PRO A 38 -2.74 14.46 2.10
CA PRO A 38 -4.09 13.98 2.35
C PRO A 38 -4.72 13.50 1.04
N LEU A 39 -5.26 12.28 1.06
CA LEU A 39 -5.96 11.66 -0.06
C LEU A 39 -7.43 12.08 -0.01
N SER A 40 -7.99 12.52 -1.14
CA SER A 40 -9.43 12.77 -1.25
C SER A 40 -10.19 11.44 -1.17
N PRO A 41 -11.35 11.39 -0.49
CA PRO A 41 -12.15 10.17 -0.44
C PRO A 41 -12.75 9.83 -1.82
N SER A 42 -12.85 8.54 -2.11
CA SER A 42 -13.67 8.02 -3.21
C SER A 42 -15.14 8.33 -2.98
N ILE A 43 -15.82 8.88 -4.00
CA ILE A 43 -17.24 9.25 -3.96
C ILE A 43 -18.06 8.59 -5.07
N ILE A 44 -17.47 7.67 -5.84
CA ILE A 44 -18.15 7.01 -6.96
C ILE A 44 -19.23 6.04 -6.47
N SER A 45 -20.23 5.79 -7.33
CA SER A 45 -21.27 4.79 -7.05
C SER A 45 -20.72 3.36 -7.13
N GLU A 46 -21.43 2.41 -6.53
CA GLU A 46 -21.03 0.99 -6.59
C GLU A 46 -21.02 0.42 -8.00
N GLU A 47 -21.98 0.85 -8.81
CA GLU A 47 -22.07 0.42 -10.20
C GLU A 47 -20.84 0.89 -10.97
N LYS A 48 -20.47 2.17 -10.85
CA LYS A 48 -19.29 2.73 -11.51
C LYS A 48 -18.00 2.07 -11.00
N ARG A 49 -17.92 1.78 -9.69
CA ARG A 49 -16.80 1.04 -9.10
C ARG A 49 -16.66 -0.36 -9.70
N ARG A 50 -17.76 -1.11 -9.82
CA ARG A 50 -17.76 -2.45 -10.43
C ARG A 50 -17.31 -2.40 -11.89
N GLN A 51 -17.79 -1.41 -12.66
CA GLN A 51 -17.36 -1.19 -14.04
C GLN A 51 -15.85 -0.95 -14.12
N TYR A 52 -15.30 -0.10 -13.24
CA TYR A 52 -13.85 0.17 -13.23
C TYR A 52 -13.03 -1.08 -12.93
N ILE A 53 -13.43 -1.83 -11.89
CA ILE A 53 -12.77 -3.08 -11.53
C ILE A 53 -12.81 -4.05 -12.72
N GLN A 54 -13.96 -4.20 -13.37
CA GLN A 54 -14.10 -5.03 -14.57
C GLN A 54 -13.13 -4.61 -15.68
N GLN A 55 -13.03 -3.31 -15.98
CA GLN A 55 -12.10 -2.82 -17.01
C GLN A 55 -10.64 -3.07 -16.66
N ILE A 56 -10.26 -2.92 -15.38
CA ILE A 56 -8.90 -3.24 -14.90
C ILE A 56 -8.59 -4.72 -15.12
N TRP A 57 -9.51 -5.62 -14.75
CA TRP A 57 -9.30 -7.05 -14.91
C TRP A 57 -9.27 -7.49 -16.37
N LEU A 58 -10.14 -6.93 -17.23
CA LEU A 58 -10.10 -7.16 -18.67
C LEU A 58 -8.78 -6.70 -19.29
N ALA A 59 -8.26 -5.53 -18.89
CA ALA A 59 -6.96 -5.05 -19.36
C ALA A 59 -5.81 -5.97 -18.94
N LYS A 60 -5.84 -6.45 -17.68
CA LYS A 60 -4.87 -7.44 -17.19
C LYS A 60 -4.95 -8.75 -18.00
N GLU A 61 -6.16 -9.25 -18.25
CA GLU A 61 -6.38 -10.47 -19.03
C GLU A 61 -5.88 -10.33 -20.47
N ALA A 62 -6.16 -9.19 -21.11
CA ALA A 62 -5.67 -8.90 -22.47
C ALA A 62 -4.14 -8.83 -22.57
N LYS A 63 -3.44 -8.56 -21.46
CA LYS A 63 -1.98 -8.58 -21.37
C LYS A 63 -1.40 -9.95 -20.99
N GLU A 64 -2.25 -10.92 -20.65
CA GLU A 64 -1.86 -12.26 -20.19
C GLU A 64 -0.83 -12.24 -19.04
N ILE A 65 -0.87 -11.19 -18.20
CA ILE A 65 0.08 -10.99 -17.10
C ILE A 65 -0.47 -11.49 -15.77
N THR A 66 0.39 -12.07 -14.94
CA THR A 66 0.04 -12.54 -13.60
C THR A 66 0.11 -11.43 -12.55
N ILE A 67 -0.60 -11.58 -11.44
CA ILE A 67 -0.54 -10.62 -10.33
C ILE A 67 0.87 -10.56 -9.73
N ASP A 68 1.55 -11.71 -9.62
CA ASP A 68 2.90 -11.77 -9.07
C ASP A 68 3.90 -10.99 -9.94
N GLU A 69 3.74 -10.99 -11.27
CA GLU A 69 4.57 -10.20 -12.18
C GLU A 69 4.31 -8.69 -12.04
N ILE A 70 3.05 -8.29 -11.93
CA ILE A 70 2.68 -6.89 -11.66
C ILE A 70 3.29 -6.45 -10.31
N ALA A 71 3.11 -7.27 -9.27
CA ALA A 71 3.59 -6.98 -7.92
C ALA A 71 5.11 -6.82 -7.87
N LYS A 72 5.86 -7.70 -8.56
CA LYS A 72 7.32 -7.63 -8.68
C LYS A 72 7.80 -6.33 -9.34
N LYS A 73 7.15 -5.90 -10.42
CA LYS A 73 7.50 -4.64 -11.10
C LYS A 73 7.26 -3.44 -10.20
N LEU A 74 6.05 -3.35 -9.63
CA LEU A 74 5.68 -2.24 -8.75
C LEU A 74 6.45 -2.21 -7.42
N GLY A 75 6.98 -3.35 -6.97
CA GLY A 75 7.67 -3.48 -5.68
C GLY A 75 6.70 -3.67 -4.51
N TYR A 76 5.57 -4.35 -4.74
CA TYR A 76 4.52 -4.60 -3.76
C TYR A 76 4.35 -6.09 -3.46
N THR A 77 3.63 -6.42 -2.39
CA THR A 77 3.18 -7.81 -2.18
C THR A 77 2.06 -8.14 -3.16
N ASN A 78 1.93 -9.41 -3.53
CA ASN A 78 0.94 -9.85 -4.50
C ASN A 78 -0.50 -9.55 -4.07
N VAL A 79 -0.83 -9.74 -2.79
CA VAL A 79 -2.18 -9.42 -2.29
C VAL A 79 -2.41 -7.92 -2.23
N TYR A 80 -1.41 -7.11 -1.89
CA TYR A 80 -1.56 -5.65 -1.93
C TYR A 80 -1.79 -5.15 -3.36
N THR A 81 -1.07 -5.70 -4.34
CA THR A 81 -1.34 -5.43 -5.76
C THR A 81 -2.76 -5.82 -6.15
N ALA A 82 -3.25 -7.00 -5.75
CA ALA A 82 -4.63 -7.41 -5.99
C ALA A 82 -5.66 -6.47 -5.31
N GLN A 83 -5.36 -5.94 -4.12
CA GLN A 83 -6.21 -4.95 -3.45
C GLN A 83 -6.27 -3.62 -4.20
N ILE A 84 -5.15 -3.17 -4.75
CA ILE A 84 -5.09 -1.98 -5.61
C ILE A 84 -5.99 -2.17 -6.84
N LEU A 85 -5.87 -3.30 -7.54
CA LEU A 85 -6.69 -3.61 -8.73
C LEU A 85 -8.19 -3.72 -8.41
N ASN A 86 -8.52 -4.10 -7.17
CA ASN A 86 -9.90 -4.16 -6.67
C ASN A 86 -10.40 -2.85 -6.04
N LEU A 87 -9.64 -1.75 -6.14
CA LEU A 87 -9.97 -0.45 -5.55
C LEU A 87 -10.23 -0.54 -4.03
N GLN A 88 -9.48 -1.38 -3.32
CA GLN A 88 -9.50 -1.56 -1.86
C GLN A 88 -8.28 -0.94 -1.18
N ALA A 89 -7.23 -0.62 -1.94
CA ALA A 89 -6.06 0.10 -1.50
C ALA A 89 -5.73 1.24 -2.49
N PRO A 90 -5.26 2.40 -2.00
CA PRO A 90 -4.83 3.48 -2.87
C PRO A 90 -3.50 3.13 -3.57
N LEU A 91 -3.36 3.50 -4.83
CA LEU A 91 -2.12 3.46 -5.60
C LEU A 91 -1.28 4.70 -5.28
N ASN A 92 0.02 4.51 -5.04
CA ASN A 92 0.96 5.63 -4.94
C ASN A 92 1.06 6.35 -6.30
N PRO A 93 0.87 7.68 -6.38
CA PRO A 93 1.02 8.45 -7.62
C PRO A 93 2.33 8.18 -8.38
N GLU A 94 3.43 7.95 -7.67
CA GLU A 94 4.74 7.65 -8.27
C GLU A 94 4.76 6.35 -9.09
N LYS A 95 3.86 5.41 -8.75
CA LYS A 95 3.72 4.10 -9.38
C LYS A 95 2.60 4.05 -10.42
N ALA A 96 1.86 5.15 -10.60
CA ALA A 96 0.76 5.21 -11.55
C ALA A 96 1.22 4.98 -13.00
N CYS A 97 2.27 5.70 -13.44
CA CYS A 97 2.79 5.56 -14.81
C CYS A 97 3.26 4.12 -15.09
N GLU A 98 3.96 3.50 -14.13
CA GLU A 98 4.43 2.13 -14.25
C GLU A 98 3.26 1.13 -14.39
N LEU A 99 2.20 1.31 -13.61
CA LEU A 99 1.00 0.49 -13.72
C LEU A 99 0.31 0.65 -15.09
N CYS A 100 0.23 1.86 -15.62
CA CYS A 100 -0.34 2.13 -16.94
C CYS A 100 0.40 1.37 -18.04
N GLU A 101 1.74 1.42 -18.00
CA GLU A 101 2.59 0.71 -18.97
C GLU A 101 2.40 -0.81 -18.88
N ILE A 102 2.32 -1.35 -17.66
CA ILE A 102 2.13 -2.77 -17.42
C ILE A 102 0.77 -3.25 -17.96
N LEU A 103 -0.31 -2.54 -17.63
CA LEU A 103 -1.67 -2.91 -18.04
C LEU A 103 -2.01 -2.45 -19.47
N GLY A 104 -1.16 -1.62 -20.08
CA GLY A 104 -1.39 -1.03 -21.39
C GLY A 104 -2.64 -0.16 -21.46
N PHE A 105 -2.87 0.64 -20.41
CA PHE A 105 -3.95 1.63 -20.41
C PHE A 105 -3.77 2.56 -21.61
N THR A 106 -4.76 2.56 -22.51
CA THR A 106 -4.71 3.31 -23.77
C THR A 106 -5.18 4.75 -23.54
N ILE A 107 -5.24 5.54 -24.62
CA ILE A 107 -5.73 6.94 -24.60
C ILE A 107 -7.26 7.00 -24.32
N ASP A 108 -7.93 5.86 -24.10
CA ASP A 108 -9.33 5.84 -23.72
C ASP A 108 -9.56 6.66 -22.43
N PRO A 109 -10.47 7.66 -22.46
CA PRO A 109 -10.79 8.48 -21.29
C PRO A 109 -11.11 7.66 -20.03
N ILE A 110 -11.68 6.46 -20.18
CA ILE A 110 -12.03 5.61 -19.03
C ILE A 110 -10.81 5.25 -18.17
N TYR A 111 -9.64 5.02 -18.78
CA TYR A 111 -8.44 4.66 -18.04
C TYR A 111 -7.88 5.83 -17.25
N SER A 112 -8.04 7.06 -17.76
CA SER A 112 -7.67 8.26 -17.01
C SER A 112 -8.52 8.41 -15.74
N GLU A 113 -9.84 8.22 -15.85
CA GLU A 113 -10.74 8.27 -14.69
C GLU A 113 -10.46 7.14 -13.68
N ILE A 114 -10.11 5.94 -14.18
CA ILE A 114 -9.73 4.80 -13.34
C ILE A 114 -8.46 5.14 -12.54
N LEU A 115 -7.42 5.67 -13.17
CA LEU A 115 -6.16 6.01 -12.49
C LEU A 115 -6.33 7.10 -11.44
N GLU A 116 -7.15 8.11 -11.72
CA GLU A 116 -7.50 9.13 -10.73
C GLU A 116 -8.20 8.50 -9.54
N GLU A 117 -9.12 7.57 -9.79
CA GLU A 117 -9.84 6.87 -8.73
C GLU A 117 -8.95 5.94 -7.91
N MET A 118 -8.01 5.24 -8.55
CA MET A 118 -7.02 4.39 -7.87
C MET A 118 -6.15 5.17 -6.90
N GLN A 119 -5.96 6.48 -7.13
CA GLN A 119 -5.17 7.36 -6.26
C GLN A 119 -5.99 8.02 -5.14
N LYS A 120 -7.29 7.71 -5.00
CA LYS A 120 -8.12 8.24 -3.91
C LYS A 120 -8.13 7.30 -2.69
N ALA A 121 -8.52 7.83 -1.53
CA ALA A 121 -8.75 7.01 -0.36
C ALA A 121 -10.00 6.12 -0.59
N PRO A 122 -9.84 4.79 -0.65
CA PRO A 122 -10.94 3.91 -1.01
C PRO A 122 -11.90 3.72 0.16
N LYS A 123 -13.18 3.56 -0.14
CA LYS A 123 -14.12 2.98 0.81
C LYS A 123 -13.90 1.47 0.86
N ARG A 124 -13.05 1.05 1.81
CA ARG A 124 -12.75 -0.37 2.06
C ARG A 124 -14.01 -1.12 2.47
N ARG A 125 -14.24 -2.29 1.89
CA ARG A 125 -15.50 -3.04 2.05
C ARG A 125 -15.24 -4.50 2.31
N PHE A 126 -16.11 -5.05 3.14
CA PHE A 126 -16.28 -6.47 3.32
C PHE A 126 -17.75 -6.78 3.03
N ASP A 127 -18.00 -7.47 1.93
CA ASP A 127 -19.35 -7.90 1.59
C ASP A 127 -19.62 -9.24 2.27
N GLN A 128 -20.55 -9.25 3.22
CA GLN A 128 -20.93 -10.48 3.93
C GLN A 128 -21.70 -11.45 3.04
N GLN A 129 -22.38 -10.96 1.99
CA GLN A 129 -23.15 -11.80 1.08
C GLN A 129 -22.24 -12.70 0.24
N ILE A 130 -20.97 -12.30 0.05
CA ILE A 130 -19.95 -13.09 -0.64
C ILE A 130 -19.75 -14.48 0.01
N LEU A 131 -20.08 -14.63 1.30
CA LEU A 131 -19.96 -15.89 2.04
C LEU A 131 -21.03 -16.91 1.68
N GLN A 132 -22.12 -16.47 1.04
CA GLN A 132 -23.21 -17.32 0.58
C GLN A 132 -23.04 -17.73 -0.88
N GLU A 133 -22.08 -17.14 -1.61
CA GLU A 133 -21.85 -17.43 -3.01
C GLU A 133 -20.99 -18.70 -3.21
N PRO A 134 -21.47 -19.70 -3.97
CA PRO A 134 -20.75 -20.96 -4.15
C PRO A 134 -19.40 -20.78 -4.88
N ASN A 135 -19.26 -19.75 -5.70
CA ASN A 135 -18.05 -19.45 -6.48
C ASN A 135 -16.94 -18.79 -5.66
N VAL A 136 -17.21 -18.41 -4.40
CA VAL A 136 -16.27 -17.72 -3.51
C VAL A 136 -15.87 -18.63 -2.33
N LEU A 137 -15.90 -19.95 -2.56
CA LEU A 137 -15.61 -20.98 -1.58
C LEU A 137 -14.26 -20.78 -0.87
N PHE A 138 -13.25 -20.23 -1.56
CA PHE A 138 -11.95 -19.93 -0.95
C PHE A 138 -12.06 -18.91 0.20
N THR A 139 -12.82 -17.83 0.01
CA THR A 139 -13.02 -16.79 1.04
C THR A 139 -13.73 -17.36 2.25
N TYR A 140 -14.77 -18.18 2.03
CA TYR A 140 -15.48 -18.88 3.11
C TYR A 140 -14.54 -19.78 3.91
N ARG A 141 -13.74 -20.62 3.23
CA ARG A 141 -12.79 -21.54 3.90
C ARG A 141 -11.69 -20.80 4.65
N LEU A 142 -11.22 -19.68 4.12
CA LEU A 142 -10.23 -18.85 4.81
C LEU A 142 -10.80 -18.28 6.11
N LEU A 143 -12.02 -17.75 6.08
CA LEU A 143 -12.67 -17.21 7.27
C LEU A 143 -13.00 -18.30 8.29
N GLU A 144 -13.49 -19.46 7.84
CA GLU A 144 -13.73 -20.63 8.68
C GLU A 144 -12.45 -21.07 9.39
N ALA A 145 -11.33 -21.20 8.66
CA ALA A 145 -10.04 -21.58 9.23
C ALA A 145 -9.53 -20.56 10.26
N VAL A 146 -9.67 -19.26 10.00
CA VAL A 146 -9.29 -18.21 10.96
C VAL A 146 -10.19 -18.24 12.19
N GLN A 147 -11.51 -18.38 12.01
CA GLN A 147 -12.48 -18.40 13.10
C GLN A 147 -12.29 -19.59 14.04
N HIS A 148 -12.09 -20.80 13.49
CA HIS A 148 -11.84 -21.99 14.31
C HIS A 148 -10.58 -21.85 15.19
N ASN A 149 -9.57 -21.11 14.74
CA ASN A 149 -8.30 -20.98 15.45
C ASN A 149 -8.16 -19.65 16.21
N ALA A 150 -9.15 -18.75 16.16
CA ALA A 150 -9.01 -17.38 16.65
C ALA A 150 -8.68 -17.31 18.15
N GLU A 151 -9.33 -18.12 18.98
CA GLU A 151 -9.09 -18.14 20.43
C GLU A 151 -7.69 -18.69 20.76
N SER A 152 -7.27 -19.77 20.09
CA SER A 152 -5.93 -20.33 20.27
C SER A 152 -4.84 -19.38 19.79
N LEU A 153 -5.05 -18.69 18.66
CA LEU A 153 -4.15 -17.66 18.17
C LEU A 153 -4.01 -16.52 19.19
N LYS A 154 -5.12 -16.06 19.77
CA LYS A 154 -5.11 -15.04 20.83
C LYS A 154 -4.27 -15.48 22.03
N GLN A 155 -4.44 -16.71 22.51
CA GLN A 155 -3.67 -17.24 23.64
C GLN A 155 -2.17 -17.25 23.34
N VAL A 156 -1.77 -17.80 22.18
CA VAL A 156 -0.36 -17.85 21.77
C VAL A 156 0.25 -16.46 21.59
N VAL A 157 -0.51 -15.51 21.02
CA VAL A 157 -0.05 -14.11 20.89
C VAL A 157 0.14 -13.49 22.28
N ASN A 158 -0.79 -13.69 23.20
CA ASN A 158 -0.69 -13.15 24.55
C ASN A 158 0.49 -13.72 25.34
N GLU A 159 0.77 -15.02 25.21
CA GLU A 159 1.95 -15.64 25.83
C GLU A 159 3.27 -15.09 25.28
N LYS A 160 3.32 -14.76 23.98
CA LYS A 160 4.54 -14.31 23.31
C LYS A 160 4.78 -12.80 23.39
N PHE A 161 3.73 -12.00 23.30
CA PHE A 161 3.82 -10.54 23.15
C PHE A 161 3.15 -9.76 24.29
N GLY A 162 2.37 -10.43 25.14
CA GLY A 162 1.57 -9.80 26.19
C GLY A 162 0.20 -9.32 25.69
N ASP A 163 -0.45 -8.45 26.48
CA ASP A 163 -1.79 -7.94 26.16
C ASP A 163 -1.75 -6.91 25.03
N GLY A 164 -2.45 -7.20 23.94
CA GLY A 164 -2.47 -6.36 22.75
C GLY A 164 -3.14 -7.02 21.55
N ILE A 165 -2.97 -6.41 20.37
CA ILE A 165 -3.53 -6.90 19.11
C ILE A 165 -2.51 -6.86 17.97
N MET A 166 -2.73 -7.70 16.95
CA MET A 166 -2.06 -7.57 15.66
C MET A 166 -2.81 -6.54 14.80
N SER A 167 -2.10 -5.52 14.30
CA SER A 167 -2.67 -4.49 13.44
C SER A 167 -3.13 -5.07 12.10
N ALA A 168 -4.28 -4.61 11.60
CA ALA A 168 -4.76 -4.88 10.25
C ALA A 168 -4.54 -3.69 9.28
N ILE A 169 -3.79 -2.67 9.71
CA ILE A 169 -3.48 -1.47 8.92
C ILE A 169 -1.98 -1.41 8.61
N ASP A 170 -1.14 -1.49 9.64
CA ASP A 170 0.30 -1.72 9.50
C ASP A 170 0.49 -3.24 9.34
N PHE A 171 0.15 -3.71 8.15
CA PHE A 171 -0.15 -5.11 7.86
C PHE A 171 0.28 -5.48 6.43
N HIS A 172 1.00 -6.58 6.32
CA HIS A 172 1.43 -7.17 5.06
C HIS A 172 0.79 -8.55 4.87
N LEU A 173 0.32 -8.79 3.65
CA LEU A 173 -0.31 -10.05 3.25
C LEU A 173 0.36 -10.58 2.00
N ASN A 174 0.70 -11.86 2.02
CA ASN A 174 1.33 -12.55 0.90
C ASN A 174 0.75 -13.97 0.76
N VAL A 175 0.58 -14.41 -0.48
CA VAL A 175 0.22 -15.79 -0.83
C VAL A 175 1.34 -16.43 -1.63
N SER A 176 1.77 -17.62 -1.23
CA SER A 176 2.77 -18.39 -1.98
C SER A 176 2.33 -19.85 -2.14
N LYS A 177 2.83 -20.47 -3.21
CA LYS A 177 2.62 -21.90 -3.49
C LYS A 177 3.86 -22.67 -3.04
N ILE A 178 3.67 -23.70 -2.22
CA ILE A 178 4.74 -24.62 -1.83
C ILE A 178 4.35 -26.05 -2.15
N LYS A 179 5.35 -26.95 -2.16
CA LYS A 179 5.12 -28.39 -2.18
C LYS A 179 5.10 -28.94 -0.76
N GLY A 180 4.06 -29.69 -0.43
CA GLY A 180 3.97 -30.42 0.82
C GLY A 180 4.87 -31.64 0.86
N ALA A 181 4.91 -32.29 2.02
CA ALA A 181 5.75 -33.47 2.24
C ALA A 181 5.38 -34.65 1.34
N GLN A 182 4.13 -34.71 0.85
CA GLN A 182 3.65 -35.76 -0.05
C GLN A 182 3.68 -35.31 -1.53
N GLY A 183 4.30 -34.15 -1.83
CA GLY A 183 4.38 -33.58 -3.17
C GLY A 183 3.12 -32.82 -3.60
N GLU A 184 2.12 -32.71 -2.71
CA GLU A 184 0.89 -31.98 -2.97
C GLU A 184 1.13 -30.47 -3.03
N ASP A 185 0.32 -29.76 -3.83
CA ASP A 185 0.36 -28.30 -3.85
C ASP A 185 -0.30 -27.74 -2.59
N ARG A 186 0.41 -26.86 -1.88
CA ARG A 186 -0.11 -26.16 -0.71
C ARG A 186 -0.09 -24.65 -0.92
N VAL A 187 -1.13 -23.99 -0.44
CA VAL A 187 -1.23 -22.53 -0.40
C VAL A 187 -0.77 -22.06 0.97
N VAL A 188 0.22 -21.18 1.00
CA VAL A 188 0.72 -20.53 2.21
C VAL A 188 0.28 -19.09 2.19
N ILE A 189 -0.50 -18.70 3.20
CA ILE A 189 -0.91 -17.32 3.43
C ILE A 189 -0.14 -16.82 4.64
N THR A 190 0.57 -15.71 4.49
CA THR A 190 1.34 -15.08 5.57
C THR A 190 0.66 -13.79 6.00
N PHE A 191 0.20 -13.75 7.25
CA PHE A 191 -0.32 -12.54 7.90
C PHE A 191 0.81 -11.95 8.74
N ASP A 192 1.30 -10.77 8.37
CA ASP A 192 2.38 -10.07 9.08
C ASP A 192 1.90 -8.68 9.50
N GLY A 193 1.47 -8.56 10.76
CA GLY A 193 0.95 -7.32 11.31
C GLY A 193 1.74 -6.83 12.51
N LYS A 194 1.88 -5.52 12.62
CA LYS A 194 2.52 -4.87 13.76
C LYS A 194 1.75 -5.17 15.05
N PHE A 195 2.46 -5.60 16.09
CA PHE A 195 1.89 -5.75 17.43
C PHE A 195 1.65 -4.38 18.09
N LEU A 196 0.46 -4.19 18.66
CA LEU A 196 0.03 -2.99 19.36
C LEU A 196 -0.34 -3.38 20.80
N PRO A 197 0.52 -3.06 21.79
CA PRO A 197 0.23 -3.37 23.19
C PRO A 197 -0.92 -2.50 23.70
N PHE A 198 -1.71 -3.05 24.63
CA PHE A 198 -2.69 -2.25 25.35
C PHE A 198 -1.97 -1.25 26.24
N ILE A 199 -2.39 0.02 26.20
CA ILE A 199 -1.79 1.09 27.00
C ILE A 199 -2.73 1.49 28.13
N GLU A 200 -2.17 1.68 29.32
CA GLU A 200 -2.91 2.23 30.45
C GLU A 200 -3.32 3.68 30.16
N GLN A 201 -4.62 3.95 30.21
CA GLN A 201 -5.18 5.28 29.91
C GLN A 201 -5.00 6.22 31.10
N LYS A 202 -3.80 6.76 31.26
CA LYS A 202 -3.50 7.76 32.29
C LYS A 202 -3.99 9.14 31.85
N ILE A 203 -4.58 9.88 32.79
CA ILE A 203 -4.85 11.31 32.60
C ILE A 203 -3.49 12.02 32.67
N ASP A 204 -2.90 12.31 31.52
CA ASP A 204 -1.80 13.26 31.43
C ASP A 204 -2.37 14.66 31.61
N ASN A 205 -1.93 15.37 32.65
CA ASN A 205 -2.23 16.80 32.88
C ASN A 205 -1.75 17.72 31.73
N GLN A 206 -1.14 17.16 30.68
CA GLN A 206 -0.67 17.86 29.48
C GLN A 206 -1.63 17.73 28.28
N ARG A 207 -2.68 16.89 28.33
CA ARG A 207 -3.68 16.78 27.25
C ARG A 207 -4.87 17.75 27.40
N THR A 208 -4.89 18.56 28.45
CA THR A 208 -5.92 19.58 28.75
C THR A 208 -5.73 20.92 28.01
N VAL A 209 -4.83 21.00 27.04
CA VAL A 209 -4.45 22.29 26.42
C VAL A 209 -5.53 22.90 25.51
N ASP A 210 -6.59 22.18 25.14
CA ASP A 210 -7.59 22.72 24.19
C ASP A 210 -8.89 23.23 24.83
N GLN A 211 -9.10 23.10 26.15
CA GLN A 211 -10.37 23.53 26.77
C GLN A 211 -10.33 24.90 27.48
N GLU A 212 -9.17 25.42 27.87
CA GLU A 212 -9.11 26.71 28.58
C GLU A 212 -9.11 27.96 27.67
N ASN A 213 -8.86 27.82 26.37
CA ASN A 213 -8.88 28.96 25.44
C ASN A 213 -10.30 29.34 24.95
N ALA A 214 -11.34 28.56 25.30
CA ALA A 214 -12.72 28.89 24.97
C ALA A 214 -13.42 29.78 26.03
N GLN A 215 -12.89 29.88 27.25
CA GLN A 215 -13.49 30.65 28.34
C GLN A 215 -12.86 32.04 28.56
N LYS A 216 -11.82 32.43 27.81
CA LYS A 216 -11.19 33.76 27.92
C LYS A 216 -11.68 34.79 26.89
N ASN A 217 -12.69 34.46 26.07
CA ASN A 217 -13.30 35.38 25.10
C ASN A 217 -14.81 35.61 25.36
N GLN A 218 -15.25 35.57 26.62
CA GLN A 218 -16.55 36.12 27.06
C GLN A 218 -16.34 37.26 28.04
#